data_AF-A6EH40-F1
#
_entry.id   AF-A6EH40-F1
#
_cell.length_a   1.000
_cell.length_b   1.000
_cell.length_c   1.000
_cell.angle_alpha   90.00
_cell.angle_beta   90.00
_cell.angle_gamma   90.00
#
_symmetry.space_group_name_H-M   'P 1'
#
loop_
_entity.id
_entity.type
_entity.pdbx_description
1 polymer ?
#
loop_
_entity_poly.entity_id
_entity_poly.type
_entity_poly.pdbx_seq_one_letter_code
_entity_poly.pdbx_strand_id
1 'polypeptide(L)'
;MKKMLFVLTFMCVSFFAKADQLAALTQEQAEKAVAYLKKEPAVILWCTCCDNDEPKKVTVNEVFIKRDADGKYCSVVLKGRDDAGNEVEEYLDLAYVFVKKGSKAHCLGKVLKFKCDPCGDPFSWTFEGMG
;
A
#
# COMPACT_ATOMS: atom_id res chain seq x y z
N MET A 1 41.36 7.30 14.57
CA MET A 1 40.49 6.48 15.44
C MET A 1 39.18 7.17 15.85
N LYS A 2 39.14 8.47 16.21
CA LYS A 2 37.87 9.18 16.54
C LYS A 2 36.80 9.19 15.43
N LYS A 3 37.20 9.19 14.15
CA LYS A 3 36.27 9.14 13.01
C LYS A 3 35.54 7.80 12.87
N MET A 4 36.11 6.71 13.38
CA MET A 4 35.52 5.37 13.29
C MET A 4 34.39 5.18 14.31
N LEU A 5 34.45 5.88 15.44
CA LEU A 5 33.41 5.86 16.47
C LEU A 5 32.10 6.51 15.98
N PHE A 6 32.21 7.59 15.19
CA PHE A 6 31.05 8.28 14.62
C PHE A 6 30.26 7.42 13.61
N VAL A 7 30.96 6.62 12.79
CA VAL A 7 30.33 5.72 11.82
C VAL A 7 29.57 4.60 12.53
N LEU A 8 30.15 4.05 13.61
CA LEU A 8 29.50 3.00 14.39
C LEU A 8 28.23 3.50 15.08
N THR A 9 28.25 4.72 15.62
CA THR A 9 27.07 5.34 16.25
C THR A 9 25.96 5.64 15.25
N PHE A 10 26.28 6.11 14.03
CA PHE A 10 25.27 6.40 13.01
C PHE A 10 24.59 5.13 12.47
N MET A 11 25.33 4.00 12.42
CA MET A 11 24.79 2.71 11.97
C MET A 11 23.85 2.06 12.99
N CYS A 12 23.93 2.41 14.28
CA CYS A 12 23.01 1.88 15.30
C CYS A 12 21.60 2.51 15.27
N VAL A 13 21.44 3.70 14.67
CA VAL A 13 20.17 4.44 14.66
C VAL A 13 19.23 3.99 13.52
N SER A 14 19.77 3.41 12.45
CA SER A 14 18.99 2.91 11.31
C SER A 14 18.15 1.67 11.64
N PHE A 15 18.50 0.91 12.69
CA PHE A 15 17.71 -0.25 13.14
C PHE A 15 16.33 0.11 13.73
N PHE A 16 16.08 1.40 14.01
CA PHE A 16 14.78 1.89 14.46
C PHE A 16 13.92 2.49 13.34
N ALA A 17 14.44 2.57 12.11
CA ALA A 17 13.62 2.91 10.96
C ALA A 17 12.69 1.74 10.66
N LYS A 18 11.44 1.82 11.14
CA LYS A 18 10.40 0.89 10.68
C LYS A 18 9.92 1.35 9.32
N ALA A 19 10.19 0.54 8.30
CA ALA A 19 9.38 0.57 7.10
C ALA A 19 8.00 0.02 7.50
N ASP A 20 7.05 0.90 7.80
CA ASP A 20 5.68 0.55 8.21
C ASP A 20 4.83 0.16 6.96
N GLN A 21 5.33 -0.85 6.22
CA GLN A 21 4.70 -1.44 5.04
C GLN A 21 3.69 -2.52 5.46
N LEU A 22 2.49 -2.50 4.86
CA LEU A 22 1.36 -3.40 5.14
C LEU A 22 1.16 -4.43 4.02
N ALA A 23 2.25 -5.03 3.54
CA ALA A 23 2.21 -6.12 2.56
C ALA A 23 2.05 -7.51 3.20
N ALA A 24 2.56 -7.69 4.43
CA ALA A 24 2.40 -8.90 5.23
C ALA A 24 1.39 -8.63 6.37
N LEU A 25 0.24 -9.27 6.27
CA LEU A 25 -0.92 -9.00 7.11
C LEU A 25 -1.25 -10.18 8.00
N THR A 26 -1.88 -9.92 9.14
CA THR A 26 -2.63 -10.98 9.83
C THR A 26 -3.86 -11.38 9.01
N GLN A 27 -4.38 -12.57 9.25
CA GLN A 27 -5.62 -13.03 8.61
C GLN A 27 -6.77 -12.02 8.79
N GLU A 28 -6.95 -11.49 10.00
CA GLU A 28 -8.01 -10.50 10.29
C GLU A 28 -7.83 -9.19 9.50
N GLN A 29 -6.59 -8.70 9.39
CA GLN A 29 -6.30 -7.51 8.58
C GLN A 29 -6.59 -7.76 7.10
N ALA A 30 -6.17 -8.91 6.57
CA ALA A 30 -6.43 -9.28 5.19
C ALA A 30 -7.92 -9.43 4.90
N GLU A 31 -8.70 -10.08 5.79
CA GLU A 31 -10.15 -10.20 5.65
C GLU A 31 -10.86 -8.84 5.62
N LYS A 32 -10.50 -7.93 6.53
CA LYS A 32 -11.04 -6.57 6.55
C LYS A 32 -10.71 -5.82 5.27
N ALA A 33 -9.48 -5.93 4.78
CA ALA A 33 -9.06 -5.29 3.54
C ALA A 33 -9.79 -5.84 2.31
N VAL A 34 -9.90 -7.17 2.18
CA VAL A 34 -10.66 -7.80 1.08
C VAL A 34 -12.13 -7.40 1.12
N ALA A 35 -12.77 -7.45 2.29
CA ALA A 35 -14.18 -7.09 2.44
C ALA A 35 -14.46 -5.62 2.11
N TYR A 36 -13.48 -4.74 2.36
CA TYR A 36 -13.54 -3.34 2.00
C TYR A 36 -13.37 -3.16 0.49
N LEU A 37 -12.28 -3.70 -0.08
CA LEU A 37 -11.90 -3.51 -1.48
C LEU A 37 -12.91 -4.08 -2.47
N LYS A 38 -13.60 -5.18 -2.14
CA LYS A 38 -14.67 -5.75 -2.98
C LYS A 38 -15.85 -4.79 -3.24
N LYS A 39 -15.96 -3.69 -2.50
CA LYS A 39 -17.01 -2.68 -2.66
C LYS A 39 -16.54 -1.45 -3.41
N GLU A 40 -15.23 -1.33 -3.63
CA GLU A 40 -14.63 -0.19 -4.31
C GLU A 40 -14.57 -0.49 -5.81
N PRO A 41 -14.98 0.45 -6.69
CA PRO A 41 -14.92 0.23 -8.13
C PRO A 41 -13.48 0.32 -8.67
N ALA A 42 -12.63 1.08 -8.00
CA ALA A 42 -11.24 1.28 -8.38
C ALA A 42 -10.42 1.72 -7.16
N VAL A 43 -9.10 1.56 -7.25
CA VAL A 43 -8.10 2.05 -6.29
C VAL A 43 -6.98 2.76 -7.02
N ILE A 44 -6.19 3.55 -6.29
CA ILE A 44 -4.91 4.07 -6.77
C ILE A 44 -3.80 3.34 -6.00
N LEU A 45 -2.84 2.76 -6.72
CA LEU A 45 -1.64 2.16 -6.18
C LEU A 45 -0.51 3.17 -6.34
N TRP A 46 0.11 3.59 -5.24
CA TRP A 46 1.18 4.58 -5.28
C TRP A 46 2.00 4.62 -3.99
N CYS A 47 3.31 4.49 -4.09
CA CYS A 47 4.25 4.81 -3.02
C CYS A 47 4.67 6.29 -3.14
N THR A 48 4.07 7.15 -2.31
CA THR A 48 4.25 8.61 -2.41
C THR A 48 5.65 9.11 -2.05
N CYS A 49 6.49 8.26 -1.46
CA CYS A 49 7.89 8.57 -1.11
C CYS A 49 8.91 7.73 -1.87
N CYS A 50 8.49 6.89 -2.82
CA CYS A 50 9.41 6.10 -3.63
C CYS A 50 9.87 6.91 -4.84
N ASP A 51 11.17 6.91 -5.10
CA ASP A 51 11.73 7.59 -6.27
C ASP A 51 11.20 6.96 -7.57
N ASN A 52 10.70 7.79 -8.48
CA ASN A 52 10.16 7.41 -9.79
C ASN A 52 8.92 6.50 -9.76
N ASP A 53 8.18 6.45 -8.64
CA ASP A 53 6.90 5.76 -8.61
C ASP A 53 5.75 6.70 -9.02
N GLU A 54 4.95 6.26 -9.98
CA GLU A 54 3.82 7.01 -10.52
C GLU A 54 2.49 6.39 -10.07
N PRO A 55 1.45 7.21 -9.78
CA PRO A 55 0.19 6.69 -9.33
C PRO A 55 -0.51 5.88 -10.43
N LYS A 56 -0.82 4.61 -10.13
CA LYS A 56 -1.53 3.71 -11.04
C LYS A 56 -2.96 3.49 -10.56
N LYS A 57 -3.94 3.89 -11.36
CA LYS A 57 -5.34 3.56 -11.09
C LYS A 57 -5.65 2.16 -11.61
N VAL A 58 -6.33 1.37 -10.79
CA VAL A 58 -6.70 -0.01 -11.11
C VAL A 58 -8.17 -0.24 -10.79
N THR A 59 -8.94 -0.72 -11.77
CA THR A 59 -10.32 -1.18 -11.55
C THR A 59 -10.31 -2.43 -10.69
N VAL A 60 -11.24 -2.55 -9.75
CA VAL A 60 -11.31 -3.74 -8.91
C VAL A 60 -12.22 -4.78 -9.56
N ASN A 61 -11.64 -5.86 -10.08
CA ASN A 61 -12.39 -6.96 -10.67
C ASN A 61 -12.49 -8.15 -9.70
N GLU A 62 -11.38 -8.53 -9.07
CA GLU A 62 -11.33 -9.60 -8.07
C GLU A 62 -10.38 -9.20 -6.93
N VAL A 63 -10.71 -9.57 -5.70
CA VAL A 63 -9.83 -9.39 -4.55
C VAL A 63 -9.91 -10.62 -3.66
N PHE A 64 -8.74 -11.19 -3.32
CA PHE A 64 -8.65 -12.40 -2.52
C PHE A 64 -7.42 -12.39 -1.60
N ILE A 65 -7.42 -13.31 -0.64
CA ILE A 65 -6.31 -13.50 0.30
C ILE A 65 -5.44 -14.63 -0.21
N LYS A 66 -4.12 -14.42 -0.21
CA LYS A 66 -3.12 -15.47 -0.41
C LYS A 66 -2.30 -15.62 0.87
N ARG A 67 -2.22 -16.85 1.38
CA ARG A 67 -1.37 -17.16 2.54
C ARG A 67 0.05 -17.48 2.09
N ASP A 68 1.02 -17.13 2.91
CA ASP A 68 2.40 -17.61 2.72
C ASP A 68 2.50 -19.13 2.96
N ALA A 69 3.64 -19.72 2.59
CA ALA A 69 3.84 -21.17 2.67
C ALA A 69 3.70 -21.72 4.10
N ASP A 70 4.06 -20.91 5.11
CA ASP A 70 4.01 -21.28 6.53
C ASP A 70 2.66 -20.96 7.18
N GLY A 71 1.72 -20.33 6.45
CA GLY A 71 0.42 -19.88 6.93
C GLY A 71 0.48 -18.76 7.99
N LYS A 72 1.64 -18.13 8.18
CA LYS A 72 1.89 -17.14 9.22
C LYS A 72 1.39 -15.75 8.81
N TYR A 73 1.58 -15.39 7.55
CA TYR A 73 1.15 -14.11 7.00
C TYR A 73 0.24 -14.27 5.79
N CYS A 74 -0.55 -13.24 5.58
CA CYS A 74 -1.47 -13.11 4.45
C CYS A 74 -1.06 -11.92 3.59
N SER A 75 -1.24 -12.06 2.29
CA SER A 75 -1.24 -10.96 1.34
C SER A 75 -2.63 -10.78 0.77
N VAL A 76 -2.99 -9.54 0.48
CA VAL A 76 -4.19 -9.23 -0.29
C VAL A 76 -3.76 -9.08 -1.74
N VAL A 77 -4.42 -9.80 -2.63
CA VAL A 77 -4.17 -9.76 -4.07
C VAL A 77 -5.38 -9.14 -4.75
N LEU A 78 -5.14 -8.19 -5.65
CA LEU A 78 -6.14 -7.55 -6.48
C LEU A 78 -5.90 -7.93 -7.93
N LYS A 79 -6.94 -8.37 -8.62
CA LYS A 79 -6.97 -8.45 -10.08
C LYS A 79 -7.88 -7.38 -10.63
N GLY A 80 -7.45 -6.77 -11.72
CA GLY A 80 -8.10 -5.58 -12.26
C GLY A 80 -7.66 -5.23 -13.67
N ARG A 81 -7.99 -4.01 -14.08
CA ARG A 81 -7.43 -3.38 -15.27
C ARG A 81 -6.80 -2.03 -14.91
N ASP A 82 -5.67 -1.74 -15.51
CA ASP A 82 -5.06 -0.41 -15.43
C ASP A 82 -5.75 0.58 -16.39
N ASP A 83 -5.31 1.85 -16.37
CA ASP A 83 -5.85 2.90 -17.24
C ASP A 83 -5.62 2.63 -18.74
N ALA A 84 -4.63 1.81 -19.09
CA ALA A 84 -4.40 1.36 -20.47
C ALA A 84 -5.29 0.16 -20.87
N GLY A 85 -6.11 -0.37 -19.94
CA GLY A 85 -7.01 -1.48 -20.15
C GLY A 85 -6.37 -2.87 -20.01
N ASN A 86 -5.07 -2.94 -19.66
CA ASN A 86 -4.36 -4.20 -19.48
C ASN A 86 -4.81 -4.90 -18.20
N GLU A 87 -4.90 -6.23 -18.23
CA GLU A 87 -5.15 -7.01 -17.02
C GLU A 87 -3.93 -6.98 -16.10
N VAL A 88 -4.16 -6.76 -14.81
CA VAL A 88 -3.11 -6.69 -13.79
C VAL A 88 -3.47 -7.57 -12.61
N GLU A 89 -2.45 -8.17 -11.98
CA GLU A 89 -2.54 -8.88 -10.70
C GLU A 89 -1.51 -8.27 -9.75
N GLU A 90 -1.98 -7.63 -8.68
CA GLU A 90 -1.15 -6.81 -7.79
C GLU A 90 -1.22 -7.35 -6.36
N TYR A 91 -0.05 -7.56 -5.74
CA TYR A 91 0.06 -7.85 -4.32
C TYR A 91 0.08 -6.53 -3.57
N LEU A 92 -0.93 -6.30 -2.74
CA LEU A 92 -1.17 -4.99 -2.16
C LEU A 92 -0.34 -4.77 -0.90
N ASP A 93 0.37 -3.65 -0.87
CA ASP A 93 0.79 -3.00 0.36
C ASP A 93 -0.30 -2.00 0.77
N LEU A 94 -1.03 -2.26 1.87
CA LEU A 94 -2.16 -1.41 2.26
C LEU A 94 -1.75 0.01 2.66
N ALA A 95 -0.46 0.28 2.88
CA ALA A 95 0.07 1.63 3.07
C ALA A 95 0.03 2.44 1.76
N TYR A 96 0.12 1.77 0.61
CA TYR A 96 0.22 2.38 -0.73
C TYR A 96 -1.02 2.16 -1.60
N VAL A 97 -2.10 1.63 -1.01
CA VAL A 97 -3.41 1.55 -1.65
C VAL A 97 -4.23 2.74 -1.21
N PHE A 98 -4.73 3.54 -2.15
CA PHE A 98 -5.59 4.69 -1.88
C PHE A 98 -7.00 4.45 -2.43
N VAL A 99 -7.99 4.70 -1.58
CA VAL A 99 -9.42 4.54 -1.87
C VAL A 99 -10.15 5.88 -1.84
N LYS A 100 -11.24 5.98 -2.60
CA LYS A 100 -12.00 7.23 -2.69
C LYS A 100 -12.80 7.48 -1.42
N LYS A 101 -12.62 8.66 -0.81
CA LYS A 101 -13.48 9.20 0.25
C LYS A 101 -13.86 10.62 -0.11
N GLY A 102 -15.11 10.82 -0.52
CA GLY A 102 -15.56 12.09 -1.07
C GLY A 102 -14.80 12.43 -2.35
N SER A 103 -14.15 13.59 -2.38
CA SER A 103 -13.31 14.06 -3.49
C SER A 103 -11.83 13.69 -3.36
N LYS A 104 -11.42 13.01 -2.29
CA LYS A 104 -10.02 12.69 -2.00
C LYS A 104 -9.73 11.20 -2.05
N ALA A 105 -8.48 10.86 -2.33
CA ALA A 105 -7.91 9.53 -2.16
C ALA A 105 -7.27 9.43 -0.78
N HIS A 106 -7.59 8.38 -0.04
CA HIS A 106 -7.08 8.13 1.31
C HIS A 106 -6.42 6.76 1.40
N CYS A 107 -5.28 6.68 2.08
CA CYS A 107 -4.59 5.42 2.36
C CYS A 107 -5.54 4.41 3.04
N LEU A 108 -5.66 3.23 2.46
CA LEU A 108 -6.55 2.16 2.91
C LEU A 108 -6.15 1.67 4.30
N GLY A 109 -4.86 1.48 4.57
CA GLY A 109 -4.36 1.13 5.90
C GLY A 109 -4.86 2.08 6.99
N LYS A 110 -4.81 3.40 6.74
CA LYS A 110 -5.35 4.42 7.66
C LYS A 110 -6.87 4.38 7.75
N VAL A 111 -7.58 4.20 6.63
CA VAL A 111 -9.06 4.06 6.62
C VAL A 111 -9.50 2.87 7.47
N LEU A 112 -8.77 1.76 7.43
CA LEU A 112 -9.01 0.56 8.23
C LEU A 112 -8.44 0.65 9.66
N LYS A 113 -7.84 1.79 10.03
CA LYS A 113 -7.22 2.06 11.33
C LYS A 113 -6.05 1.12 11.66
N PHE A 114 -5.35 0.63 10.65
CA PHE A 114 -4.11 -0.12 10.83
C PHE A 114 -2.95 0.83 11.10
N LYS A 115 -1.95 0.32 11.82
CA LYS A 115 -0.69 1.05 11.98
C LYS A 115 0.09 0.94 10.66
N CYS A 116 0.22 2.07 9.97
CA CYS A 116 1.08 2.23 8.80
C CYS A 116 1.53 3.68 8.68
N ASP A 117 2.54 3.93 7.85
CA ASP A 117 2.93 5.27 7.42
C ASP A 117 2.89 5.32 5.88
N PRO A 118 1.84 5.89 5.27
CA PRO A 118 1.69 5.93 3.82
C PRO A 118 2.62 6.92 3.14
N CYS A 119 3.56 7.55 3.86
CA CYS A 119 4.53 8.50 3.32
C CYS A 119 3.92 9.75 2.65
N GLY A 120 2.60 9.96 2.75
CA GLY A 120 1.89 11.01 2.02
C GLY A 120 0.49 11.27 2.57
N ASP A 121 0.06 12.52 2.44
CA ASP A 121 -1.26 12.97 2.86
C ASP A 121 -2.34 12.63 1.83
N PRO A 122 -3.63 12.61 2.23
CA PRO A 122 -4.74 12.46 1.29
C PRO A 122 -4.72 13.51 0.18
N PHE A 123 -4.85 13.05 -1.07
CA PHE A 123 -4.75 13.87 -2.28
C PHE A 123 -6.05 13.86 -3.10
N SER A 124 -6.12 14.64 -4.18
CA SER A 124 -7.32 14.69 -5.04
C SER A 124 -7.56 13.36 -5.73
N TRP A 125 -8.78 12.81 -5.64
CA TRP A 125 -9.13 11.58 -6.38
C TRP A 125 -9.07 11.77 -7.89
N THR A 126 -9.37 12.99 -8.35
CA THR A 126 -9.22 13.39 -9.76
C THR A 126 -7.85 14.06 -9.88
N PHE A 127 -6.81 13.27 -10.11
CA PHE A 127 -5.59 13.81 -10.69
C PHE A 127 -5.84 14.03 -12.18
N GLU A 128 -5.53 15.24 -12.67
CA GLU A 128 -5.50 15.53 -14.10
C GLU A 128 -4.46 14.61 -14.75
N GLY A 129 -4.91 13.68 -15.60
CA GLY A 129 -4.05 12.67 -16.23
C GLY A 129 -4.59 11.22 -16.20
N MET A 130 -5.65 10.94 -15.44
CA MET A 130 -6.32 9.62 -15.39
C MET A 130 -7.63 9.59 -16.19
N GLY A 131 -7.59 10.16 -17.40
CA GLY A 131 -8.70 10.23 -18.36
C GLY A 131 -8.38 9.50 -19.65
#